data_AF-A0A0K0KF34-F1
#
_entry.id   AF-A0A0K0KF34-F1
#
_cell.length_a   1.000
_cell.length_b   1.000
_cell.length_c   1.000
_cell.angle_alpha   90.00
_cell.angle_beta   90.00
_cell.angle_gamma   90.00
#
_symmetry.space_group_name_H-M   'P 1'
#
loop_
_entity.id
_entity.type
_entity.pdbx_description
1 polymer ?
#
loop_
_entity_poly.entity_id
_entity_poly.type
_entity_poly.pdbx_seq_one_letter_code
_entity_poly.pdbx_strand_id
1 'polypeptide(L)'
;VSAAFLVGAMPRKEGMERKDLLAANVRIFKEQGQALDKYALKTVKVLVVGNPANTNALICSKYAPSIRKENLSAMTRLDQNRAQAMLAAKLGVPVKDIKNVTIW
;
A
#
# COMPACT_ATOMS: atom_id res chain seq x y z
N VAL A 1 -10.31 15.43 3.24
CA VAL A 1 -10.27 13.95 3.20
C VAL A 1 -9.75 13.42 4.53
N SER A 2 -10.45 12.46 5.15
CA SER A 2 -10.06 11.79 6.41
C SER A 2 -9.44 10.40 6.20
N ALA A 3 -9.75 9.75 5.07
CA ALA A 3 -9.11 8.50 4.64
C ALA A 3 -8.88 8.50 3.12
N ALA A 4 -7.76 7.94 2.66
CA ALA A 4 -7.41 7.84 1.25
C ALA A 4 -6.92 6.43 0.91
N PHE A 5 -7.46 5.85 -0.17
CA PHE A 5 -7.10 4.53 -0.67
C PHE A 5 -6.43 4.68 -2.05
N LEU A 6 -5.11 4.57 -2.10
CA LEU A 6 -4.32 4.78 -3.32
C LEU A 6 -4.18 3.44 -4.07
N VAL A 7 -5.22 3.10 -4.83
CA VAL A 7 -5.34 1.83 -5.57
C VAL A 7 -4.67 1.89 -6.94
N GLY A 8 -4.80 3.01 -7.63
CA GLY A 8 -4.22 3.21 -8.96
C GLY A 8 -2.69 3.32 -8.92
N ALA A 9 -2.02 2.53 -9.74
CA ALA A 9 -0.60 2.59 -10.02
C ALA A 9 -0.37 2.29 -11.50
N MET A 10 0.84 2.54 -12.01
CA MET A 10 1.19 2.23 -13.39
C MET A 10 1.08 0.71 -13.63
N PRO A 11 0.24 0.22 -14.55
CA PRO A 11 0.23 -1.19 -14.90
C PRO A 11 1.54 -1.53 -15.64
N ARG A 12 2.11 -2.69 -15.33
CA ARG A 12 3.29 -3.18 -16.04
C ARG A 12 2.93 -3.45 -17.50
N LYS A 13 3.66 -2.84 -18.42
CA LYS A 13 3.54 -3.08 -19.86
C LYS A 13 4.60 -4.07 -20.33
N GLU A 14 4.33 -4.75 -21.44
CA GLU A 14 5.33 -5.57 -22.12
C GLU A 14 6.57 -4.74 -22.48
N GLY A 15 7.76 -5.32 -22.34
CA GLY A 15 9.03 -4.62 -22.55
C GLY A 15 9.45 -3.64 -21.44
N MET A 16 8.61 -3.39 -20.43
CA MET A 16 8.95 -2.47 -19.34
C MET A 16 9.90 -3.11 -18.33
N GLU A 17 11.05 -2.46 -18.10
CA GLU A 17 11.96 -2.84 -17.02
C GLU A 17 11.44 -2.37 -15.65
N ARG A 18 11.98 -2.94 -14.58
CA ARG A 18 11.63 -2.55 -13.20
C ARG A 18 11.90 -1.06 -12.94
N LYS A 19 12.96 -0.50 -13.51
CA LYS A 19 13.33 0.91 -13.35
C LYS A 19 12.30 1.86 -13.97
N ASP A 20 11.74 1.49 -15.13
CA ASP A 20 10.75 2.29 -15.85
C ASP A 20 9.42 2.31 -15.09
N LEU A 21 9.02 1.15 -14.56
CA LEU A 21 7.84 1.02 -13.71
C LEU A 21 7.95 1.89 -12.45
N LEU A 22 9.14 1.89 -11.80
CA LEU A 22 9.39 2.73 -10.64
C LEU A 22 9.37 4.22 -11.01
N ALA A 23 10.02 4.62 -12.10
CA ALA A 23 10.04 6.01 -12.54
C ALA A 23 8.62 6.54 -12.86
N ALA A 24 7.78 5.73 -13.49
CA ALA A 24 6.39 6.07 -13.76
C ALA A 24 5.58 6.26 -12.46
N ASN A 25 5.71 5.32 -11.51
CA ASN A 25 5.03 5.41 -10.22
C ASN A 25 5.52 6.57 -9.36
N VAL A 26 6.80 6.96 -9.42
CA VAL A 26 7.31 8.14 -8.70
C VAL A 26 6.51 9.39 -9.06
N ARG A 27 6.16 9.61 -10.33
CA ARG A 27 5.37 10.77 -10.75
C ARG A 27 3.96 10.74 -10.15
N ILE A 28 3.29 9.59 -10.24
CA ILE A 28 1.94 9.38 -9.71
C ILE A 28 1.88 9.65 -8.20
N PHE A 29 2.75 8.99 -7.43
CA PHE A 29 2.72 9.07 -5.96
C PHE A 29 3.33 10.36 -5.42
N LYS A 30 4.14 11.07 -6.21
CA LYS A 30 4.54 12.46 -5.93
C LYS A 30 3.33 13.38 -5.98
N GLU A 31 2.58 13.37 -7.08
CA GLU A 31 1.40 14.24 -7.25
C GLU A 31 0.33 13.93 -6.20
N GLN A 32 0.06 12.65 -5.94
CA GLN A 32 -0.87 12.23 -4.88
C GLN A 32 -0.39 12.68 -3.48
N GLY A 33 0.90 12.53 -3.19
CA GLY A 33 1.49 13.00 -1.93
C GLY A 33 1.32 14.51 -1.74
N GLN A 34 1.65 15.31 -2.76
CA GLN A 34 1.50 16.76 -2.73
C GLN A 34 0.03 17.20 -2.58
N ALA A 35 -0.89 16.51 -3.24
CA ALA A 35 -2.32 16.78 -3.12
C ALA A 35 -2.84 16.46 -1.71
N LEU A 36 -2.44 15.31 -1.14
CA LEU A 36 -2.78 14.95 0.23
C LEU A 36 -2.20 15.96 1.23
N ASP A 37 -0.95 16.34 1.06
CA ASP A 37 -0.29 17.34 1.91
C ASP A 37 -1.06 18.66 1.92
N LYS A 38 -1.48 19.14 0.75
CA LYS A 38 -2.12 20.44 0.60
C LYS A 38 -3.58 20.46 1.07
N TYR A 39 -4.34 19.40 0.81
CA TYR A 39 -5.80 19.45 0.91
C TYR A 39 -6.43 18.42 1.87
N ALA A 40 -5.70 17.41 2.33
CA ALA A 40 -6.23 16.45 3.29
C ALA A 40 -6.12 16.99 4.73
N LEU A 41 -6.88 16.36 5.64
CA LEU A 41 -6.64 16.56 7.06
C LEU A 41 -5.23 16.05 7.38
N LYS A 42 -4.49 16.74 8.26
CA LYS A 42 -3.16 16.26 8.69
C LYS A 42 -3.22 14.92 9.44
N THR A 43 -4.41 14.56 9.91
CA THR A 43 -4.75 13.29 10.54
C THR A 43 -5.24 12.21 9.57
N VAL A 44 -5.27 12.48 8.25
CA VAL A 44 -5.74 11.53 7.23
C VAL A 44 -5.03 10.19 7.35
N LYS A 45 -5.76 9.09 7.18
CA LYS A 45 -5.20 7.73 7.08
C LYS A 45 -5.09 7.33 5.62
N VAL A 46 -3.90 6.95 5.18
CA VAL A 46 -3.60 6.62 3.79
C VAL A 46 -3.22 5.15 3.69
N LEU A 47 -3.92 4.41 2.83
CA LEU A 47 -3.60 3.02 2.48
C LEU A 47 -3.19 2.95 1.02
N VAL A 48 -1.97 2.51 0.75
CA VAL A 48 -1.47 2.26 -0.60
C VAL A 48 -1.67 0.79 -0.97
N VAL A 49 -2.36 0.57 -2.10
CA VAL A 49 -2.64 -0.75 -2.67
C VAL A 49 -1.93 -0.92 -4.01
N GLY A 50 -1.77 0.17 -4.77
CA GLY A 50 -1.10 0.13 -6.07
C GLY A 50 0.36 -0.29 -5.97
N ASN A 51 0.74 -1.31 -6.74
CA ASN A 51 2.09 -1.90 -6.67
C ASN A 51 3.16 -1.06 -7.38
N PRO A 52 4.42 -1.06 -6.88
CA PRO A 52 4.90 -1.71 -5.65
C PRO A 52 4.49 -0.95 -4.37
N ALA A 53 3.57 -1.51 -3.57
CA ALA A 53 2.83 -0.77 -2.56
C ALA A 53 3.71 -0.10 -1.49
N ASN A 54 4.70 -0.81 -0.95
CA ASN A 54 5.61 -0.29 0.07
C ASN A 54 6.46 0.87 -0.45
N THR A 55 7.04 0.72 -1.65
CA THR A 55 7.84 1.79 -2.28
C THR A 55 6.96 3.00 -2.63
N ASN A 56 5.74 2.76 -3.12
CA ASN A 56 4.79 3.82 -3.44
C ASN A 56 4.34 4.58 -2.19
N ALA A 57 4.11 3.89 -1.07
CA ALA A 57 3.83 4.52 0.23
C ALA A 57 5.02 5.37 0.71
N LEU A 58 6.25 4.86 0.57
CA LEU A 58 7.46 5.61 0.90
C LEU A 58 7.57 6.90 0.05
N ILE A 59 7.36 6.80 -1.27
CA ILE A 59 7.36 7.96 -2.18
C ILE A 59 6.31 8.97 -1.74
N CYS A 60 5.07 8.51 -1.53
CA CYS A 60 3.97 9.37 -1.09
C CYS A 60 4.31 10.12 0.21
N SER A 61 4.89 9.42 1.20
CA SER A 61 5.28 10.02 2.49
C SER A 61 6.35 11.12 2.35
N LYS A 62 7.25 10.99 1.36
CA LYS A 62 8.29 11.98 1.09
C LYS A 62 7.73 13.29 0.53
N TYR A 63 6.61 13.22 -0.17
CA TYR A 63 5.94 14.37 -0.77
C TYR A 63 4.75 14.89 0.04
N ALA A 64 4.50 14.30 1.21
CA ALA A 64 3.48 14.72 2.16
C ALA A 64 4.07 14.98 3.56
N PRO A 65 5.03 15.90 3.72
CA PRO A 65 5.79 16.08 4.96
C PRO A 65 4.94 16.55 6.15
N SER A 66 3.78 17.17 5.91
CA SER A 66 2.90 17.63 6.98
C SER A 66 1.98 16.53 7.55
N ILE A 67 1.95 15.35 6.92
CA ILE A 67 1.22 14.18 7.39
C ILE A 67 2.20 13.27 8.13
N ARG A 68 1.82 12.86 9.35
CA ARG A 68 2.61 11.93 10.15
C ARG A 68 2.83 10.61 9.39
N LYS A 69 4.07 10.13 9.33
CA LYS A 69 4.45 8.95 8.52
C LYS A 69 3.69 7.69 8.93
N GLU A 70 3.33 7.57 10.22
CA GLU A 70 2.57 6.44 10.78
C GLU A 70 1.12 6.37 10.26
N ASN A 71 0.65 7.43 9.59
CA ASN A 71 -0.65 7.44 8.94
C ASN A 71 -0.61 6.90 7.51
N LEU A 72 0.57 6.64 6.94
CA LEU A 72 0.73 6.05 5.60
C LEU A 72 1.12 4.57 5.73
N SER A 73 0.28 3.69 5.21
CA SER A 73 0.51 2.24 5.21
C SER A 73 0.46 1.65 3.79
N ALA A 74 1.11 0.51 3.62
CA ALA A 74 1.03 -0.31 2.41
C ALA A 74 0.27 -1.60 2.73
N MET A 75 -0.52 -2.09 1.78
CA MET A 75 -1.39 -3.24 2.02
C MET A 75 -0.64 -4.57 1.88
N THR A 76 -0.43 -5.27 2.99
CA THR A 76 0.00 -6.70 3.04
C THR A 76 -1.13 -7.64 3.49
N ARG A 77 -2.32 -7.09 3.77
CA ARG A 77 -3.47 -7.83 4.32
C ARG A 77 -3.98 -8.94 3.41
N LEU A 78 -3.85 -8.78 2.09
CA LEU A 78 -4.24 -9.84 1.14
C LEU A 78 -3.36 -11.08 1.31
N ASP A 79 -2.05 -10.89 1.48
CA ASP A 79 -1.11 -11.99 1.69
C ASP A 79 -1.30 -12.63 3.07
N GLN A 80 -1.61 -11.83 4.09
CA GLN A 80 -1.97 -12.34 5.41
C GLN A 80 -3.23 -13.24 5.34
N ASN A 81 -4.28 -12.78 4.66
CA ASN A 81 -5.51 -13.58 4.49
C ASN A 81 -5.25 -14.88 3.71
N ARG A 82 -4.39 -14.84 2.68
CA ARG A 82 -3.96 -16.04 1.94
C ARG A 82 -3.21 -17.01 2.84
N ALA A 83 -2.26 -16.53 3.65
CA ALA A 83 -1.53 -17.35 4.61
C ALA A 83 -2.46 -17.99 5.65
N GLN A 84 -3.41 -17.22 6.19
CA GLN A 84 -4.44 -17.76 7.10
C GLN A 84 -5.26 -18.87 6.44
N ALA A 85 -5.73 -18.67 5.20
CA ALA A 85 -6.49 -19.67 4.47
C ALA A 85 -5.68 -20.96 4.21
N MET A 86 -4.41 -20.83 3.83
CA MET A 86 -3.51 -21.97 3.61
C MET A 86 -3.27 -22.77 4.89
N LEU A 87 -3.06 -22.10 6.02
CA LEU A 87 -2.88 -22.76 7.33
C LEU A 87 -4.16 -23.47 7.78
N ALA A 88 -5.32 -22.82 7.64
CA ALA A 88 -6.61 -23.40 7.98
C ALA A 88 -6.87 -24.70 7.19
N ALA A 89 -6.65 -24.67 5.88
CA ALA A 89 -6.81 -25.82 5.01
C ALA A 89 -5.84 -26.96 5.38
N LYS A 90 -4.59 -26.63 5.72
CA LYS A 90 -3.58 -27.63 6.10
C LYS A 90 -3.90 -28.31 7.43
N LEU A 91 -4.48 -27.58 8.38
CA LEU A 91 -4.79 -28.07 9.72
C LEU A 91 -6.20 -28.66 9.85
N GLY A 92 -7.06 -28.48 8.84
CA GLY A 92 -8.44 -28.95 8.88
C GLY A 92 -9.31 -28.20 9.90
N VAL A 93 -8.98 -26.94 10.20
CA VAL A 93 -9.69 -26.10 11.18
C VAL A 93 -10.34 -24.89 10.50
N PRO A 94 -11.39 -24.30 11.09
CA PRO A 94 -11.96 -23.05 10.60
C PRO A 94 -10.92 -21.91 10.54
N VAL A 95 -10.93 -21.10 9.47
CA VAL A 95 -9.96 -20.00 9.29
C VAL A 95 -10.01 -18.95 10.41
N LYS A 96 -11.18 -18.78 11.06
CA LYS A 96 -11.36 -17.88 12.22
C LYS A 96 -10.53 -18.29 13.45
N ASP A 97 -10.12 -19.56 13.52
CA ASP A 97 -9.33 -20.10 14.62
C ASP A 97 -7.81 -19.88 14.38
N ILE A 98 -7.42 -19.47 13.16
CA ILE A 98 -6.04 -19.10 12.82
C ILE A 98 -5.77 -17.64 13.22
N LYS A 99 -4.99 -17.45 14.30
CA LYS A 99 -4.64 -16.15 14.86
C LYS A 99 -3.14 -15.86 14.73
N ASN A 100 -2.77 -14.59 14.89
CA ASN A 100 -1.37 -14.13 14.97
C ASN A 100 -0.51 -14.42 13.73
N VAL A 101 -1.13 -14.46 12.54
CA VAL A 101 -0.40 -14.57 11.26
C VAL A 101 0.24 -13.24 10.91
N THR A 102 1.54 -13.27 10.65
CA THR A 102 2.35 -12.09 10.31
C THR A 102 2.98 -12.25 8.93
N ILE A 103 2.96 -11.18 8.14
CA ILE A 103 3.70 -11.04 6.88
C ILE A 103 4.74 -9.93 7.11
N TRP A 104 6.00 -10.20 6.75
CA TRP A 104 7.12 -9.28 6.89
C TRP A 104 7.48 -8.65 5.55
#